data_AF-A0A9P1CS95-F1
#
_entry.id   AF-A0A9P1CS95-F1
#
_cell.length_a   1.000
_cell.length_b   1.000
_cell.length_c   1.000
_cell.angle_alpha   90.00
_cell.angle_beta   90.00
_cell.angle_gamma   90.00
#
_symmetry.space_group_name_H-M   'P 1'
#
loop_
_entity.id
_entity.type
_entity.pdbx_description
1 polymer ?
#
loop_
_entity_poly.entity_id
_entity_poly.type
_entity_poly.pdbx_seq_one_letter_code
_entity_poly.pdbx_strand_id
1 'polypeptide(L)'
;MTVNPMMNAELRGQATMAFSASASAAMLQEAQQVVRAAGQRECTVYPDWRKKWLGNHVSMALGGHAYCANVGSWETCLNLCQNDEACHQVVYLNTGMCCGMREASEEDQDGLGGENFGWTSAECYKKVNTIELCSAAALNLYTDVDVQGFALPKSMTLSLSTDWLVNAIGDAIVEGAKAMSKYLFGAVATCGPWSGALESLMNLAAEQAAEALKSLTLVRKEGSDSPRLR
;
A
#
# COMPACT_ATOMS: atom_id res chain seq x y z
N MET A 1 -9.85 -75.37 -21.67
CA MET A 1 -8.70 -74.56 -21.19
C MET A 1 -8.14 -73.91 -22.44
N THR A 2 -8.12 -72.60 -22.64
CA THR A 2 -7.70 -71.54 -21.71
C THR A 2 -8.35 -70.23 -22.18
N VAL A 3 -9.04 -69.52 -21.29
CA VAL A 3 -9.60 -68.19 -21.56
C VAL A 3 -8.52 -67.17 -21.25
N ASN A 4 -8.11 -66.38 -22.24
CA ASN A 4 -7.18 -65.26 -22.07
C ASN A 4 -7.93 -64.05 -21.49
N PRO A 5 -7.48 -63.49 -20.36
CA PRO A 5 -7.98 -62.23 -19.86
C PRO A 5 -7.04 -61.07 -20.23
N MET A 6 -7.57 -59.86 -20.13
CA MET A 6 -6.86 -58.56 -20.09
C MET A 6 -6.47 -57.96 -21.45
N MET A 7 -7.19 -56.90 -21.81
CA MET A 7 -6.61 -55.56 -21.94
C MET A 7 -7.76 -54.53 -21.92
N ASN A 8 -8.07 -54.04 -20.73
CA ASN A 8 -8.95 -52.89 -20.54
C ASN A 8 -8.02 -51.67 -20.43
N ALA A 9 -7.99 -50.84 -21.48
CA ALA A 9 -7.14 -49.66 -21.56
C ALA A 9 -7.73 -48.55 -20.70
N GLU A 10 -7.09 -48.29 -19.56
CA GLU A 10 -7.42 -47.23 -18.63
C GLU A 10 -6.87 -45.90 -19.15
N LEU A 11 -7.71 -45.14 -19.89
CA LEU A 11 -7.42 -43.76 -20.27
C LEU A 11 -7.56 -42.86 -19.04
N ARG A 12 -6.46 -42.63 -18.32
CA ARG A 12 -6.35 -41.54 -17.34
C ARG A 12 -5.78 -40.30 -18.03
N GLY A 13 -6.67 -39.40 -18.46
CA GLY A 13 -6.30 -38.06 -18.90
C GLY A 13 -5.86 -37.21 -17.72
N GLN A 14 -4.56 -36.95 -17.60
CA GLN A 14 -4.02 -35.94 -16.69
C GLN A 14 -4.14 -34.57 -17.37
N ALA A 15 -5.09 -33.76 -16.92
CA ALA A 15 -5.15 -32.35 -17.26
C ALA A 15 -4.18 -31.58 -16.36
N THR A 16 -2.96 -31.37 -16.83
CA THR A 16 -2.02 -30.40 -16.24
C THR A 16 -2.48 -28.98 -16.58
N MET A 17 -3.11 -28.31 -15.61
CA MET A 17 -3.36 -26.88 -15.70
C MET A 17 -2.06 -26.12 -15.42
N ALA A 18 -1.46 -25.55 -16.46
CA ALA A 18 -0.32 -24.65 -16.33
C ALA A 18 -0.82 -23.27 -15.90
N PHE A 19 -0.69 -22.96 -14.61
CA PHE A 19 -0.91 -21.60 -14.11
C PHE A 19 0.23 -20.69 -14.59
N SER A 20 -0.12 -19.68 -15.38
CA SER A 20 0.80 -18.69 -15.95
C SER A 20 1.30 -17.74 -14.86
N ALA A 21 2.53 -17.93 -14.39
CA ALA A 21 3.21 -17.12 -13.37
C ALA A 21 3.53 -15.67 -13.81
N SER A 22 3.22 -15.27 -15.05
CA SER A 22 3.53 -13.93 -15.56
C SER A 22 2.54 -12.86 -15.12
N ALA A 23 1.30 -13.22 -14.77
CA ALA A 23 0.28 -12.26 -14.36
C ALA A 23 0.55 -11.67 -12.95
N SER A 24 1.17 -12.45 -12.06
CA SER A 24 1.46 -12.02 -10.69
C SER A 24 2.64 -11.04 -10.58
N ALA A 25 3.61 -11.09 -11.51
CA ALA A 25 4.74 -10.17 -11.50
C ALA A 25 4.34 -8.73 -11.88
N ALA A 26 3.42 -8.56 -12.82
CA ALA A 26 2.91 -7.25 -13.24
C ALA A 26 2.08 -6.59 -12.12
N MET A 27 1.18 -7.34 -11.47
CA MET A 27 0.40 -6.82 -10.34
C MET A 27 1.28 -6.42 -9.14
N LEU A 28 2.36 -7.17 -8.88
CA LEU A 28 3.33 -6.82 -7.83
C LEU A 28 4.11 -5.54 -8.14
N GLN A 29 4.45 -5.29 -9.41
CA GLN A 29 5.12 -4.05 -9.82
C GLN A 29 4.21 -2.82 -9.70
N GLU A 30 2.94 -2.94 -10.09
CA GLU A 30 1.97 -1.86 -9.92
C GLU A 30 1.70 -1.57 -8.43
N ALA A 31 1.54 -2.61 -7.61
CA ALA A 31 1.39 -2.45 -6.16
C ALA A 31 2.62 -1.78 -5.53
N GLN A 32 3.84 -2.11 -5.97
CA GLN A 32 5.06 -1.43 -5.51
C GLN A 32 5.14 0.04 -5.95
N GLN A 33 4.64 0.39 -7.13
CA GLN A 33 4.54 1.80 -7.55
C GLN A 33 3.54 2.58 -6.71
N VAL A 34 2.40 1.97 -6.37
CA VAL A 34 1.40 2.59 -5.48
C VAL A 34 1.96 2.78 -4.06
N VAL A 35 2.73 1.82 -3.54
CA VAL A 35 3.43 1.97 -2.24
C VAL A 35 4.51 3.04 -2.29
N ARG A 36 5.24 3.18 -3.41
CA ARG A 36 6.21 4.28 -3.59
C ARG A 36 5.54 5.65 -3.67
N ALA A 37 4.37 5.75 -4.30
CA ALA A 37 3.57 6.98 -4.29
C ALA A 37 3.02 7.31 -2.89
N ALA A 38 2.68 6.30 -2.09
CA ALA A 38 2.24 6.48 -0.71
C ALA A 38 3.36 6.93 0.26
N GLY A 39 4.63 6.85 -0.16
CA GLY A 39 5.79 7.35 0.57
C GLY A 39 6.25 8.75 0.16
N GLN A 40 5.61 9.40 -0.82
CA GLN A 40 5.99 10.75 -1.23
C GLN A 40 5.59 11.74 -0.13
N ARG A 41 6.60 12.40 0.43
CA ARG A 41 6.44 13.47 1.40
C ARG A 41 5.68 14.62 0.77
N GLU A 42 4.78 15.22 1.54
CA GLU A 42 4.04 16.39 1.09
C GLU A 42 4.89 17.62 1.33
N CYS A 43 5.07 18.42 0.30
CA CYS A 43 5.83 19.66 0.38
C CYS A 43 4.95 20.84 -0.01
N THR A 44 4.91 21.84 0.84
CA THR A 44 4.27 23.12 0.55
C THR A 44 5.26 23.99 -0.20
N VAL A 45 4.89 24.43 -1.41
CA VAL A 45 5.75 25.25 -2.28
C VAL A 45 5.41 26.73 -2.11
N TYR A 46 6.44 27.56 -1.95
CA TYR A 46 6.37 29.01 -1.78
C TYR A 46 7.12 29.69 -2.94
N PRO A 47 6.42 30.05 -4.03
CA PRO A 47 7.02 30.73 -5.19
C PRO A 47 7.35 32.19 -4.88
N ASP A 48 8.53 32.66 -5.29
CA ASP A 48 9.06 34.01 -4.99
C ASP A 48 9.28 34.24 -3.48
N TRP A 49 9.62 33.18 -2.75
CA TRP A 49 10.05 33.21 -1.35
C TRP A 49 11.45 32.67 -1.20
N ARG A 50 12.22 33.30 -0.31
CA ARG A 50 13.53 32.81 0.12
C ARG A 50 13.46 32.54 1.61
N LYS A 51 12.99 31.34 1.97
CA LYS A 51 12.88 30.93 3.38
C LYS A 51 14.24 31.03 4.08
N LYS A 52 14.20 31.45 5.35
CA LYS A 52 15.37 31.81 6.14
C LYS A 52 16.29 30.62 6.36
N TRP A 53 17.59 30.88 6.23
CA TRP A 53 18.62 29.91 6.58
C TRP A 53 18.98 30.06 8.06
N LEU A 54 18.73 28.99 8.84
CA LEU A 54 18.96 28.98 10.30
C LEU A 54 20.44 28.79 10.68
N GLY A 55 21.35 28.73 9.71
CA GLY A 55 22.79 28.63 9.90
C GLY A 55 23.37 27.25 9.55
N ASN A 56 24.67 27.09 9.73
CA ASN A 56 25.41 25.91 9.25
C ASN A 56 24.91 24.56 9.79
N HIS A 57 24.28 24.54 10.97
CA HIS A 57 23.83 23.30 11.59
C HIS A 57 22.62 22.66 10.88
N VAL A 58 21.81 23.45 10.17
CA VAL A 58 20.68 22.91 9.39
C VAL A 58 21.07 22.54 7.97
N SER A 59 22.19 23.04 7.46
CA SER A 59 22.65 22.76 6.09
C SER A 59 22.90 21.27 5.86
N MET A 60 22.41 20.74 4.74
CA MET A 60 22.65 19.36 4.34
C MET A 60 22.93 19.20 2.85
N ALA A 61 23.62 18.12 2.52
CA ALA A 61 23.75 17.64 1.16
C ALA A 61 22.44 16.98 0.70
N LEU A 62 22.13 17.07 -0.59
CA LEU A 62 20.94 16.44 -1.19
C LEU A 62 21.37 15.57 -2.37
N GLY A 63 21.05 14.27 -2.34
CA GLY A 63 21.37 13.35 -3.44
C GLY A 63 22.86 13.24 -3.79
N GLY A 64 23.75 13.44 -2.81
CA GLY A 64 25.21 13.49 -3.04
C GLY A 64 25.74 14.84 -3.54
N HIS A 65 24.87 15.84 -3.75
CA HIS A 65 25.27 17.21 -4.04
C HIS A 65 25.51 17.98 -2.75
N ALA A 66 26.57 18.79 -2.71
CA ALA A 66 26.86 19.67 -1.58
C ALA A 66 25.73 20.68 -1.32
N TYR A 67 25.70 21.27 -0.12
CA TYR A 67 24.77 22.34 0.21
C TYR A 67 24.91 23.51 -0.77
N CYS A 68 23.78 23.99 -1.32
CA CYS A 68 23.73 25.04 -2.35
C CYS A 68 24.50 24.70 -3.63
N ALA A 69 24.54 23.43 -4.04
CA ALA A 69 25.07 23.02 -5.33
C ALA A 69 24.11 23.34 -6.48
N ASN A 70 24.64 23.45 -7.70
CA ASN A 70 23.81 23.56 -8.90
C ASN A 70 23.27 22.18 -9.30
N VAL A 71 21.94 22.05 -9.37
CA VAL A 71 21.22 20.80 -9.73
C VAL A 71 20.34 20.96 -10.99
N GLY A 72 20.44 22.10 -11.68
CA GLY A 72 19.75 22.36 -12.94
C GLY A 72 18.35 22.94 -12.77
N SER A 73 17.37 22.18 -12.28
CA SER A 73 15.96 22.59 -12.23
C SER A 73 15.33 22.56 -10.84
N TRP A 74 14.24 23.31 -10.67
CA TRP A 74 13.43 23.32 -9.45
C TRP A 74 12.86 21.94 -9.12
N GLU A 75 12.33 21.24 -10.12
CA GLU A 75 11.73 19.91 -9.95
C GLU A 75 12.77 18.90 -9.48
N THR A 76 13.99 19.00 -9.98
CA THR A 76 15.11 18.15 -9.53
C THR A 76 15.44 18.44 -8.07
N CYS A 77 15.55 19.72 -7.71
CA CYS A 77 15.81 20.17 -6.34
C CYS A 77 14.72 19.69 -5.35
N LEU A 78 13.45 19.85 -5.72
CA LEU A 78 12.31 19.40 -4.92
C LEU A 78 12.28 17.88 -4.77
N ASN A 79 12.48 17.13 -5.85
CA ASN A 79 12.53 15.67 -5.81
C ASN A 79 13.67 15.17 -4.91
N LEU A 80 14.83 15.81 -4.94
CA LEU A 80 15.95 15.46 -4.06
C LEU A 80 15.57 15.64 -2.59
N CYS A 81 14.87 16.73 -2.24
CA CYS A 81 14.40 16.95 -0.87
C CYS A 81 13.28 15.96 -0.47
N GLN A 82 12.34 15.66 -1.37
CA GLN A 82 11.27 14.69 -1.12
C GLN A 82 11.80 13.27 -0.87
N ASN A 83 12.89 12.89 -1.55
CA ASN A 83 13.51 11.58 -1.43
C ASN A 83 14.43 11.44 -0.20
N ASP A 84 14.80 12.53 0.45
CA ASP A 84 15.63 12.52 1.67
C ASP A 84 14.76 12.86 2.88
N GLU A 85 14.47 11.88 3.75
CA GLU A 85 13.63 12.08 4.94
C GLU A 85 14.13 13.18 5.87
N ALA A 86 15.43 13.49 5.86
CA ALA A 86 15.99 14.53 6.72
C ALA A 86 15.82 15.94 6.14
N CYS A 87 15.44 16.11 4.88
CA CYS A 87 15.25 17.42 4.28
C CYS A 87 13.89 18.01 4.67
N HIS A 88 13.85 19.02 5.52
CA HIS A 88 12.60 19.67 5.94
C HIS A 88 12.31 20.94 5.17
N GLN A 89 13.34 21.58 4.60
CA GLN A 89 13.20 22.76 3.78
C GLN A 89 14.22 22.74 2.65
N VAL A 90 13.82 23.25 1.49
CA VAL A 90 14.72 23.46 0.36
C VAL A 90 14.49 24.85 -0.22
N VAL A 91 15.58 25.55 -0.54
CA VAL A 91 15.57 26.86 -1.18
C VAL A 91 16.29 26.74 -2.52
N TYR A 92 15.64 27.23 -3.57
CA TYR A 92 16.13 27.18 -4.94
C TYR A 92 16.22 28.58 -5.54
N LEU A 93 17.30 28.84 -6.24
CA LEU A 93 17.47 30.02 -7.08
C LEU A 93 17.36 29.59 -8.55
N ASN A 94 16.67 30.37 -9.36
CA ASN A 94 16.44 30.12 -10.79
C ASN A 94 17.72 29.92 -11.65
N THR A 95 18.90 30.21 -11.10
CA THR A 95 20.22 29.89 -11.68
C THR A 95 20.60 28.41 -11.56
N GLY A 96 19.78 27.59 -10.90
CA GLY A 96 19.98 26.15 -10.69
C GLY A 96 20.50 25.78 -9.30
N MET A 97 20.73 26.76 -8.43
CA MET A 97 21.29 26.54 -7.07
C MET A 97 20.23 25.97 -6.14
N CYS A 98 20.53 24.85 -5.47
CA CYS A 98 19.62 24.11 -4.58
C CYS A 98 20.23 23.92 -3.19
N CYS A 99 19.58 24.47 -2.17
CA CYS A 99 20.04 24.50 -0.79
C CYS A 99 19.08 23.70 0.10
N GLY A 100 19.43 22.46 0.45
CA GLY A 100 18.65 21.62 1.38
C GLY A 100 18.95 21.89 2.85
N MET A 101 17.93 21.85 3.69
CA MET A 101 18.00 22.12 5.12
C MET A 101 17.24 21.07 5.94
N ARG A 102 17.79 20.73 7.11
CA ARG A 102 17.23 19.75 8.06
C ARG A 102 16.08 20.28 8.91
N GLU A 103 15.92 21.60 8.95
CA GLU A 103 14.85 22.27 9.68
C GLU A 103 14.21 23.30 8.77
N ALA A 104 12.89 23.42 8.86
CA ALA A 104 12.12 24.44 8.17
C ALA A 104 12.06 25.73 9.01
N SER A 105 11.99 26.86 8.34
CA SER A 105 11.82 28.17 8.95
C SER A 105 10.60 28.85 8.35
N GLU A 106 9.69 29.30 9.21
CA GLU A 106 8.52 30.08 8.77
C GLU A 106 8.90 31.49 8.28
N GLU A 107 10.08 31.98 8.67
CA GLU A 107 10.56 33.32 8.35
C GLU A 107 11.11 33.40 6.91
N ASP A 108 10.85 34.53 6.24
CA ASP A 108 11.54 34.87 4.99
C ASP A 108 12.88 35.53 5.30
N GLN A 109 13.94 35.13 4.60
CA GLN A 109 15.30 35.61 4.82
C GLN A 109 15.45 37.11 4.58
N ASP A 110 14.73 37.63 3.59
CA ASP A 110 14.88 38.97 3.06
C ASP A 110 13.67 39.87 3.42
N GLY A 111 12.60 39.31 3.98
CA GLY A 111 11.35 40.01 4.27
C GLY A 111 10.51 40.33 3.03
N LEU A 112 10.75 39.63 1.91
CA LEU A 112 10.19 39.89 0.58
C LEU A 112 9.34 38.73 0.07
N GLY A 113 8.70 37.98 0.97
CA GLY A 113 7.90 36.81 0.61
C GLY A 113 6.82 37.12 -0.43
N GLY A 114 6.89 36.48 -1.59
CA GLY A 114 5.98 36.67 -2.73
C GLY A 114 6.43 37.74 -3.72
N GLU A 115 7.50 38.48 -3.42
CA GLU A 115 8.10 39.50 -4.29
C GLU A 115 9.59 39.23 -4.58
N ASN A 116 10.17 38.17 -4.01
CA ASN A 116 11.58 37.82 -4.17
C ASN A 116 11.80 36.99 -5.45
N PHE A 117 11.66 37.66 -6.59
CA PHE A 117 11.69 37.03 -7.92
C PHE A 117 12.94 36.17 -8.13
N GLY A 118 12.72 34.96 -8.62
CA GLY A 118 13.78 34.00 -8.94
C GLY A 118 14.15 33.07 -7.79
N TRP A 119 13.58 33.28 -6.60
CA TRP A 119 13.65 32.32 -5.51
C TRP A 119 12.40 31.45 -5.45
N THR A 120 12.57 30.20 -5.09
CA THR A 120 11.46 29.30 -4.80
C THR A 120 11.87 28.44 -3.61
N SER A 121 11.01 28.37 -2.62
CA SER A 121 11.25 27.55 -1.44
C SER A 121 10.18 26.48 -1.32
N ALA A 122 10.50 25.36 -0.69
CA ALA A 122 9.50 24.39 -0.26
C ALA A 122 9.83 23.86 1.13
N GLU A 123 8.79 23.60 1.89
CA GLU A 123 8.87 22.94 3.18
C GLU A 123 8.24 21.57 3.05
N CYS A 124 9.01 20.54 3.37
CA CYS A 124 8.61 19.15 3.20
C CYS A 124 8.36 18.52 4.57
N TYR A 125 7.20 17.93 4.74
CA TYR A 125 6.81 17.27 5.97
C TYR A 125 6.56 15.79 5.68
N LYS A 126 6.87 14.93 6.66
CA LYS A 126 6.41 13.54 6.56
C LYS A 126 4.89 13.61 6.58
N LYS A 127 4.24 13.12 5.52
CA LYS A 127 2.80 12.96 5.52
C LYS A 127 2.49 11.95 6.63
N VAL A 128 2.15 12.47 7.80
CA VAL A 128 1.48 11.65 8.80
C VAL A 128 0.18 11.35 8.09
N ASN A 129 -0.01 10.10 7.66
CA ASN A 129 -1.33 9.66 7.27
C ASN A 129 -2.17 9.79 8.53
N THR A 130 -2.74 10.98 8.74
CA THR A 130 -3.95 11.18 9.51
C THR A 130 -5.00 10.41 8.73
N ILE A 131 -4.98 9.09 8.90
CA ILE A 131 -6.19 8.30 8.81
C ILE A 131 -7.09 9.02 9.79
N GLU A 132 -8.02 9.83 9.29
CA GLU A 132 -9.11 10.36 10.09
C GLU A 132 -9.59 9.20 10.96
N LEU A 133 -9.58 9.43 12.27
CA LEU A 133 -9.72 8.42 13.33
C LEU A 133 -11.06 7.66 13.31
N CYS A 134 -11.82 7.72 12.22
CA CYS A 134 -12.93 6.83 11.92
C CYS A 134 -12.47 5.41 11.49
N SER A 135 -11.24 5.21 11.00
CA SER A 135 -10.77 3.87 10.57
C SER A 135 -9.60 3.29 11.39
N ALA A 136 -8.90 4.11 12.19
CA ALA A 136 -7.76 3.64 13.00
C ALA A 136 -8.18 2.73 14.18
N ALA A 137 -9.44 2.80 14.61
CA ALA A 137 -9.99 1.81 15.54
C ALA A 137 -10.15 0.41 14.89
N ALA A 138 -10.25 0.32 13.56
CA ALA A 138 -10.44 -0.95 12.86
C ALA A 138 -9.13 -1.62 12.42
N LEU A 139 -8.06 -0.86 12.14
CA LEU A 139 -6.78 -1.43 11.69
C LEU A 139 -5.83 -1.84 12.83
N ASN A 140 -5.89 -1.17 13.99
CA ASN A 140 -5.22 -1.65 15.20
C ASN A 140 -5.85 -2.92 15.79
N LEU A 141 -6.99 -3.37 15.26
CA LEU A 141 -7.56 -4.68 15.57
C LEU A 141 -6.90 -5.84 14.79
N TYR A 142 -6.07 -5.57 13.78
CA TYR A 142 -5.54 -6.62 12.90
C TYR A 142 -4.01 -6.74 12.84
N THR A 143 -3.25 -5.72 13.23
CA THR A 143 -1.77 -5.76 13.09
C THR A 143 -1.00 -6.08 14.37
N ASP A 144 -1.65 -6.07 15.54
CA ASP A 144 -1.03 -6.48 16.83
C ASP A 144 -1.86 -7.55 17.55
N VAL A 145 -2.43 -8.45 16.74
CA VAL A 145 -3.02 -9.68 17.22
C VAL A 145 -2.33 -10.86 16.53
N ASP A 146 -1.10 -11.14 16.98
CA ASP A 146 -0.93 -12.47 17.58
C ASP A 146 -1.65 -12.42 18.94
N VAL A 147 -2.99 -12.33 18.90
CA VAL A 147 -3.81 -12.71 20.03
C VAL A 147 -3.56 -14.21 20.09
N GLN A 148 -2.50 -14.56 20.82
CA GLN A 148 -2.44 -15.81 21.56
C GLN A 148 -3.79 -15.90 22.22
N GLY A 149 -4.64 -16.75 21.64
CA GLY A 149 -6.08 -16.56 21.59
C GLY A 149 -6.62 -15.96 22.87
N PHE A 150 -7.56 -15.01 22.75
CA PHE A 150 -8.55 -14.82 23.79
C PHE A 150 -8.85 -16.23 24.29
N ALA A 151 -8.58 -16.49 25.57
CA ALA A 151 -8.77 -17.79 26.19
C ALA A 151 -10.29 -18.03 26.27
N LEU A 152 -10.90 -18.11 25.10
CA LEU A 152 -12.30 -18.32 24.89
C LEU A 152 -12.51 -19.73 25.46
N PRO A 153 -13.45 -19.86 26.40
CA PRO A 153 -13.82 -21.16 26.92
C PRO A 153 -14.01 -22.14 25.75
N LYS A 154 -13.60 -23.40 25.90
CA LYS A 154 -13.68 -24.41 24.81
C LYS A 154 -15.06 -24.48 24.13
N SER A 155 -16.12 -24.14 24.86
CA SER A 155 -17.49 -24.02 24.34
C SER A 155 -17.67 -22.89 23.30
N MET A 156 -16.98 -21.75 23.45
CA MET A 156 -16.98 -20.67 22.47
C MET A 156 -16.08 -20.99 21.26
N THR A 157 -14.94 -21.65 21.46
CA THR A 157 -14.06 -22.04 20.35
C THR A 157 -14.74 -23.04 19.42
N LEU A 158 -15.54 -23.97 19.97
CA LEU A 158 -16.36 -24.91 19.21
C LEU A 158 -17.51 -24.23 18.45
N SER A 159 -18.07 -23.14 18.98
CA SER A 159 -19.07 -22.35 18.25
C SER A 159 -18.46 -21.48 17.15
N LEU A 160 -17.21 -21.01 17.31
CA LEU A 160 -16.52 -20.19 16.32
C LEU A 160 -15.87 -21.01 15.19
N SER A 161 -15.66 -22.32 15.37
CA SER A 161 -15.08 -23.20 14.34
C SER A 161 -16.10 -23.80 13.37
N THR A 162 -17.34 -23.31 13.40
CA THR A 162 -18.42 -23.82 12.57
C THR A 162 -18.48 -23.08 11.25
N ASP A 163 -18.83 -23.80 10.17
CA ASP A 163 -18.81 -23.29 8.80
C ASP A 163 -19.66 -22.01 8.63
N TRP A 164 -20.67 -21.81 9.47
CA TRP A 164 -21.51 -20.61 9.41
C TRP A 164 -20.72 -19.32 9.69
N LEU A 165 -19.73 -19.32 10.59
CA LEU A 165 -18.96 -18.11 10.89
C LEU A 165 -18.01 -17.76 9.74
N VAL A 166 -17.34 -18.77 9.19
CA VAL A 166 -16.44 -18.59 8.04
C VAL A 166 -17.24 -18.09 6.84
N ASN A 167 -18.43 -18.65 6.61
CA ASN A 167 -19.33 -18.19 5.56
C ASN A 167 -19.84 -16.76 5.83
N ALA A 168 -20.26 -16.44 7.06
CA ALA A 168 -20.72 -15.10 7.41
C ALA A 168 -19.62 -14.03 7.28
N ILE A 169 -18.38 -14.36 7.63
CA ILE A 169 -17.22 -13.47 7.41
C ILE A 169 -16.94 -13.32 5.92
N GLY A 170 -16.99 -14.41 5.15
CA GLY A 170 -16.84 -14.38 3.69
C GLY A 170 -17.89 -13.48 3.04
N ASP A 171 -19.16 -13.65 3.41
CA ASP A 171 -20.28 -12.85 2.91
C ASP A 171 -20.11 -11.37 3.27
N ALA A 172 -19.69 -11.06 4.50
CA ALA A 172 -19.43 -9.69 4.95
C ALA A 172 -18.27 -9.02 4.19
N ILE A 173 -17.20 -9.76 3.86
CA ILE A 173 -16.08 -9.25 3.07
C ILE A 173 -16.56 -8.92 1.64
N VAL A 174 -17.35 -9.81 1.04
CA VAL A 174 -17.89 -9.60 -0.32
C VAL A 174 -18.85 -8.41 -0.33
N GLU A 175 -19.75 -8.30 0.65
CA GLU A 175 -20.63 -7.13 0.76
C GLU A 175 -19.86 -5.82 1.01
N GLY A 176 -18.84 -5.86 1.87
CA GLY A 176 -17.97 -4.71 2.13
C GLY A 176 -17.21 -4.25 0.88
N ALA A 177 -16.66 -5.19 0.11
CA ALA A 177 -16.01 -4.91 -1.17
C ALA A 177 -16.99 -4.30 -2.20
N LYS A 178 -18.21 -4.83 -2.28
CA LYS A 178 -19.28 -4.28 -3.13
C LYS A 178 -19.64 -2.86 -2.70
N ALA A 179 -19.84 -2.60 -1.42
CA ALA A 179 -20.16 -1.27 -0.90
C ALA A 179 -19.04 -0.26 -1.17
N MET A 180 -17.77 -0.65 -0.96
CA MET A 180 -16.62 0.20 -1.23
C MET A 180 -16.47 0.49 -2.73
N SER A 181 -16.69 -0.51 -3.60
CA SER A 181 -16.71 -0.30 -5.06
C SER A 181 -17.79 0.72 -5.47
N LYS A 182 -18.99 0.61 -4.90
CA LYS A 182 -20.10 1.53 -5.17
C LYS A 182 -19.81 2.94 -4.67
N TYR A 183 -19.06 3.09 -3.57
CA TYR A 183 -18.66 4.40 -3.07
C TYR A 183 -17.59 5.04 -3.97
N LEU A 184 -16.54 4.29 -4.34
CA LEU A 184 -15.44 4.79 -5.16
C LEU A 184 -15.85 5.06 -6.61
N PHE A 185 -16.73 4.23 -7.15
CA PHE A 185 -17.09 4.28 -8.57
C PHE A 185 -18.54 4.70 -8.82
N GLY A 186 -19.38 4.88 -7.80
CA GLY A 186 -20.82 5.13 -8.00
C GLY A 186 -21.17 6.41 -8.78
N ALA A 187 -20.32 7.44 -8.72
CA ALA A 187 -20.48 8.64 -9.53
C ALA A 187 -19.78 8.56 -10.91
N VAL A 188 -18.84 7.64 -11.09
CA VAL A 188 -17.95 7.56 -12.27
C VAL A 188 -18.35 6.40 -13.20
N ALA A 189 -18.97 5.35 -12.66
CA ALA A 189 -19.36 4.13 -13.37
C ALA A 189 -20.52 4.33 -14.36
N THR A 190 -21.30 5.41 -14.23
CA THR A 190 -22.40 5.73 -15.13
C THR A 190 -21.96 6.34 -16.46
N CYS A 191 -20.69 6.75 -16.60
CA CYS A 191 -20.24 7.53 -17.76
C CYS A 191 -19.24 6.82 -18.69
N GLY A 192 -18.85 5.58 -18.42
CA GLY A 192 -17.83 4.86 -19.20
C GLY A 192 -18.28 3.51 -19.76
N PRO A 193 -17.93 3.15 -21.00
CA PRO A 193 -18.26 1.84 -21.61
C PRO A 193 -17.57 0.63 -20.94
N TRP A 194 -16.76 0.85 -19.89
CA TRP A 194 -15.94 -0.16 -19.22
C TRP A 194 -16.48 -0.63 -17.85
N SER A 195 -17.59 -0.06 -17.37
CA SER A 195 -18.08 -0.30 -16.00
C SER A 195 -18.35 -1.78 -15.69
N GLY A 196 -18.84 -2.56 -16.65
CA GLY A 196 -19.08 -4.00 -16.47
C GLY A 196 -17.81 -4.85 -16.32
N ALA A 197 -16.69 -4.43 -16.91
CA ALA A 197 -15.42 -5.16 -16.79
C ALA A 197 -14.77 -4.97 -15.41
N LEU A 198 -14.92 -3.79 -14.81
CA LEU A 198 -14.37 -3.50 -13.49
C LEU A 198 -15.16 -4.19 -12.37
N GLU A 199 -16.50 -4.18 -12.46
CA GLU A 199 -17.35 -4.84 -11.48
C GLU A 199 -17.12 -6.36 -11.45
N SER A 200 -16.97 -6.99 -12.62
CA SER A 200 -16.64 -8.41 -12.71
C SER A 200 -15.25 -8.74 -12.16
N LEU A 201 -14.24 -7.89 -12.42
CA LEU A 201 -12.90 -8.04 -11.86
C LEU A 201 -12.90 -7.96 -10.33
N MET A 202 -13.62 -6.99 -9.75
CA MET A 202 -13.71 -6.82 -8.30
C MET A 202 -14.46 -7.96 -7.63
N ASN A 203 -15.57 -8.43 -8.21
CA ASN A 203 -16.28 -9.61 -7.70
C ASN A 203 -15.39 -10.86 -7.75
N LEU A 204 -14.64 -11.08 -8.83
CA LEU A 204 -13.71 -12.20 -8.95
C LEU A 204 -12.59 -12.13 -7.90
N ALA A 205 -12.02 -10.93 -7.66
CA ALA A 205 -11.00 -10.73 -6.63
C ALA A 205 -11.55 -10.99 -5.22
N ALA A 206 -12.78 -10.56 -4.94
CA ALA A 206 -13.45 -10.81 -3.67
C ALA A 206 -13.74 -12.31 -3.45
N GLU A 207 -14.17 -13.03 -4.50
CA GLU A 207 -14.37 -14.48 -4.46
C GLU A 207 -13.06 -15.23 -4.22
N GLN A 208 -11.98 -14.87 -4.91
CA GLN A 208 -10.65 -15.48 -4.69
C GLN A 208 -10.13 -15.24 -3.26
N ALA A 209 -10.32 -14.04 -2.71
CA ALA A 209 -9.96 -13.75 -1.33
C ALA A 209 -10.77 -14.60 -0.34
N ALA A 210 -12.06 -14.78 -0.58
CA ALA A 210 -12.92 -15.62 0.24
C ALA A 210 -12.51 -17.11 0.18
N GLU A 211 -12.14 -17.62 -1.01
CA GLU A 211 -11.63 -18.99 -1.17
C GLU A 211 -10.28 -19.21 -0.48
N ALA A 212 -9.37 -18.24 -0.58
CA ALA A 212 -8.08 -18.29 0.12
C ALA A 212 -8.24 -18.33 1.65
N LEU A 213 -9.22 -17.60 2.19
CA LEU A 213 -9.58 -17.68 3.62
C LEU A 213 -10.12 -19.06 3.99
N LYS A 214 -10.99 -19.66 3.16
CA LYS A 214 -11.49 -21.03 3.39
C LYS A 214 -10.37 -22.07 3.39
N SER A 215 -9.40 -21.97 2.48
CA SER A 215 -8.30 -22.95 2.42
C SER A 215 -7.38 -22.89 3.65
N LEU A 216 -7.13 -21.70 4.20
CA LEU A 216 -6.36 -21.52 5.44
C LEU A 216 -7.04 -22.17 6.66
N THR A 217 -8.38 -22.15 6.70
CA THR A 217 -9.13 -22.79 7.80
C THR A 217 -9.09 -24.32 7.74
N LEU A 218 -9.03 -24.90 6.54
CA LEU A 218 -8.95 -26.37 6.35
C LEU A 218 -7.59 -26.93 6.75
N VAL A 219 -6.49 -26.25 6.41
CA VAL A 219 -5.11 -26.69 6.74
C VAL A 219 -4.89 -26.79 8.26
N ARG A 220 -5.57 -25.97 9.06
CA ARG A 220 -5.46 -26.03 10.53
C ARG A 220 -6.11 -27.27 11.14
N LYS A 221 -7.09 -27.88 10.47
CA LYS A 221 -7.84 -29.02 11.00
C LYS A 221 -7.04 -30.33 10.92
N GLU A 222 -6.14 -30.46 9.94
CA GLU A 222 -5.32 -31.67 9.73
C GLU A 222 -4.09 -31.75 10.65
N GLY A 223 -3.60 -30.62 11.17
CA GLY A 223 -2.40 -30.59 12.03
C GLY A 223 -2.61 -30.92 13.51
N SER A 224 -3.86 -30.99 14.00
CA SER A 224 -4.16 -31.14 15.43
C SER A 224 -4.33 -32.58 15.91
N ASP A 225 -4.40 -33.56 15.01
CA ASP A 225 -4.60 -34.98 15.34
C ASP A 225 -3.29 -35.80 15.36
N SER A 226 -2.15 -35.17 15.67
CA SER A 226 -0.92 -35.93 15.93
C SER A 226 -1.03 -36.69 17.26
N PRO A 227 -1.00 -38.04 17.25
CA PRO A 227 -1.10 -38.83 18.47
C PRO A 227 0.12 -38.58 19.35
N ARG A 228 -0.10 -38.09 20.57
CA ARG A 228 0.93 -38.07 21.62
C ARG A 228 1.30 -39.51 21.96
N LEU A 229 2.44 -39.97 21.45
CA LEU A 229 3.11 -41.16 21.94
C LEU A 229 3.41 -40.96 23.43
N ARG A 230 2.87 -41.84 24.27
CA ARG A 230 3.19 -41.97 25.69
C ARG A 230 4.43 -42.82 25.86
#